data_AF-A0A067C3R2-F1
#
_entry.id   AF-A0A067C3R2-F1
#
_cell.length_a   1.000
_cell.length_b   1.000
_cell.length_c   1.000
_cell.angle_alpha   90.00
_cell.angle_beta   90.00
_cell.angle_gamma   90.00
#
_symmetry.space_group_name_H-M   'P 1'
#
loop_
_entity.id
_entity.type
_entity.pdbx_description
1 polymer ?
#
loop_
_entity_poly.entity_id
_entity_poly.type
_entity_poly.pdbx_seq_one_letter_code
_entity_poly.pdbx_strand_id
1 'polypeptide(L)'
;MMDVRRATRATPTAHLSHAILLERLRSTLLQALSSWAPEHGLFVLETLLRSYCGLLGRASLQLHETEATALLTVIARALPGLRSPRGTAVVPVAFATLVLACLSKLGSPDDVPFMQEARHGIKALYDADRAASGPAFMMMALLLYTKPSMVVDLLRNVIDCAVVVPVERIPLFGEYVLKLDFTEAVMVHGLLATATPPTIDASTHNVLHEMALRVTYSLLCERSFVRHKANPGDWLWLQVQAATLPLHPILPNLMLEWAENTVASVDVNSQQAHIPSLRAPLVHNAILAVASLDVSTHPKAWARAALLSVYALHMNRRSPTKHAYETHTLPLQRIFSVTAAASRAGDAFEFVFPLLLRLVLDDFAHALLPAPTHSEFYTTSDVSRPIPEAWRTIDGVQRRMPEVREALADLRDASGAVLSPLAHWLVSVVLPAAMGASLPSTSANPFAPIADAPSSTRTAVAHAEVCNLRDSRNGHERRAHKVVARFRHGHAK
;
A
#
# COMPACT_ATOMS: atom_id res chain seq x y z
N MET A 1 22.78 49.65 -45.35
CA MET A 1 22.04 49.12 -46.53
C MET A 1 21.51 47.74 -46.16
N MET A 2 20.23 47.46 -46.44
CA MET A 2 19.60 46.15 -46.74
C MET A 2 20.02 44.88 -45.96
N ASP A 3 19.17 43.91 -45.61
CA ASP A 3 17.72 43.74 -45.37
C ASP A 3 17.53 42.25 -44.92
N VAL A 4 16.39 41.65 -44.51
CA VAL A 4 14.95 41.98 -44.48
C VAL A 4 14.40 41.74 -43.08
N ARG A 5 13.51 42.62 -42.57
CA ARG A 5 12.60 42.29 -41.46
C ARG A 5 11.60 41.21 -41.88
N ARG A 6 11.85 39.93 -41.55
CA ARG A 6 10.80 38.88 -41.60
C ARG A 6 9.86 38.99 -40.41
N ALA A 7 9.09 40.08 -40.37
CA ALA A 7 7.85 40.11 -39.63
C ALA A 7 6.87 39.18 -40.35
N THR A 8 6.60 38.02 -39.77
CA THR A 8 5.56 37.10 -40.24
C THR A 8 4.20 37.75 -40.10
N ARG A 9 3.73 38.39 -41.18
CA ARG A 9 2.34 38.82 -41.33
C ARG A 9 1.45 37.57 -41.27
N ALA A 10 0.88 37.28 -40.10
CA ALA A 10 -0.28 36.41 -40.00
C ALA A 10 -1.41 37.03 -40.83
N THR A 11 -2.03 36.23 -41.70
CA THR A 11 -3.04 36.73 -42.65
C THR A 11 -4.34 37.05 -41.92
N PRO A 12 -4.87 38.29 -42.00
CA PRO A 12 -6.07 38.68 -41.25
C PRO A 12 -7.33 37.89 -41.66
N THR A 13 -7.35 37.33 -42.88
CA THR A 13 -8.43 36.47 -43.39
C THR A 13 -8.55 35.14 -42.64
N ALA A 14 -7.42 34.51 -42.25
CA ALA A 14 -7.44 33.25 -41.53
C ALA A 14 -8.01 33.40 -40.10
N HIS A 15 -7.63 34.48 -39.41
CA HIS A 15 -8.20 34.82 -38.11
C HIS A 15 -9.70 35.11 -38.17
N LEU A 16 -10.18 35.79 -39.24
CA LEU A 16 -11.61 36.01 -39.46
C LEU A 16 -12.37 34.69 -39.64
N SER A 17 -11.86 33.76 -40.47
CA SER A 17 -12.50 32.45 -40.66
C SER A 17 -12.51 31.60 -39.37
N HIS A 18 -11.45 31.66 -38.57
CA HIS A 18 -11.39 30.96 -37.28
C HIS A 18 -12.43 31.50 -36.29
N ALA A 19 -12.57 32.82 -36.17
CA ALA A 19 -13.57 33.43 -35.29
C ALA A 19 -15.01 33.06 -35.68
N ILE A 20 -15.34 33.09 -36.97
CA ILE A 20 -16.67 32.72 -37.47
C ILE A 20 -16.98 31.23 -37.24
N LEU A 21 -16.00 30.34 -37.46
CA LEU A 21 -16.15 28.91 -37.19
C LEU A 21 -16.35 28.63 -35.70
N LEU A 22 -15.57 29.30 -34.84
CA LEU A 22 -15.68 29.19 -33.39
C LEU A 22 -17.06 29.68 -32.91
N GLU A 23 -17.55 30.82 -33.38
CA GLU A 23 -18.86 31.34 -32.98
C GLU A 23 -20.02 30.43 -33.44
N ARG A 24 -19.95 29.90 -34.67
CA ARG A 24 -20.92 28.90 -35.16
C ARG A 24 -20.89 27.60 -34.34
N LEU A 25 -19.72 27.20 -33.88
CA LEU A 25 -19.56 26.01 -33.05
C LEU A 25 -20.09 26.25 -31.62
N ARG A 26 -19.85 27.43 -31.04
CA ARG A 26 -20.47 27.87 -29.76
C ARG A 26 -21.98 27.85 -29.85
N SER A 27 -22.57 28.48 -30.88
CA SER A 27 -24.03 28.54 -31.01
C SER A 27 -24.66 27.15 -31.18
N THR A 28 -24.00 26.26 -31.93
CA THR A 28 -24.44 24.86 -32.11
C THR A 28 -24.37 24.08 -30.80
N LEU A 29 -23.30 24.23 -30.03
CA LEU A 29 -23.12 23.55 -28.74
C LEU A 29 -24.05 24.12 -27.65
N LEU A 30 -24.29 25.43 -27.64
CA LEU A 30 -25.22 26.07 -26.72
C LEU A 30 -26.67 25.63 -27.01
N GLN A 31 -27.03 25.52 -28.28
CA GLN A 31 -28.31 24.95 -28.70
C GLN A 31 -28.43 23.50 -28.24
N ALA A 32 -27.39 22.68 -28.44
CA ALA A 32 -27.37 21.27 -28.03
C ALA A 32 -27.46 21.07 -26.50
N LEU A 33 -26.79 21.90 -25.70
CA LEU A 33 -26.96 21.94 -24.24
C LEU A 33 -28.41 22.30 -23.86
N SER A 34 -28.95 23.35 -24.47
CA SER A 34 -30.30 23.84 -24.18
C SER A 34 -31.36 22.79 -24.51
N SER A 35 -31.22 22.12 -25.66
CA SER A 35 -32.14 21.06 -26.10
C SER A 35 -31.91 19.70 -25.42
N TRP A 36 -30.76 19.47 -24.77
CA TRP A 36 -30.50 18.20 -24.10
C TRP A 36 -31.56 17.94 -23.01
N ALA A 37 -32.03 16.71 -22.96
CA ALA A 37 -32.97 16.20 -21.96
C ALA A 37 -32.56 14.77 -21.57
N PRO A 38 -32.92 14.28 -20.37
CA PRO A 38 -32.47 12.97 -19.86
C PRO A 38 -32.70 11.78 -20.81
N GLU A 39 -33.74 11.84 -21.65
CA GLU A 39 -34.08 10.84 -22.68
C GLU A 39 -32.98 10.62 -23.72
N HIS A 40 -32.16 11.65 -24.01
CA HIS A 40 -31.02 11.56 -24.93
C HIS A 40 -29.86 10.74 -24.35
N GLY A 41 -29.91 10.40 -23.06
CA GLY A 41 -28.90 9.61 -22.37
C GLY A 41 -27.67 10.37 -21.91
N LEU A 42 -26.99 9.78 -20.93
CA LEU A 42 -25.82 10.37 -20.27
C LEU A 42 -24.57 10.41 -21.16
N PHE A 43 -24.43 9.49 -22.13
CA PHE A 43 -23.30 9.47 -23.07
C PHE A 43 -23.27 10.71 -23.98
N VAL A 44 -24.44 11.17 -24.44
CA VAL A 44 -24.56 12.40 -25.24
C VAL A 44 -24.15 13.61 -24.40
N LEU A 45 -24.58 13.65 -23.14
CA LEU A 45 -24.18 14.69 -22.20
C LEU A 45 -22.66 14.69 -21.96
N GLU A 46 -22.07 13.52 -21.67
CA GLU A 46 -20.63 13.35 -21.46
C GLU A 46 -19.82 13.88 -22.65
N THR A 47 -20.27 13.60 -23.88
CA THR A 47 -19.67 14.10 -25.13
C THR A 47 -19.80 15.62 -25.28
N LEU A 48 -20.97 16.20 -24.95
CA LEU A 48 -21.18 17.66 -24.97
C LEU A 48 -20.28 18.37 -23.93
N LEU A 49 -20.17 17.82 -22.72
CA LEU A 49 -19.33 18.35 -21.65
C LEU A 49 -17.83 18.29 -22.02
N ARG A 50 -17.35 17.16 -22.57
CA ARG A 50 -15.97 17.05 -23.11
C ARG A 50 -15.71 18.08 -24.21
N SER A 51 -16.67 18.28 -25.11
CA SER A 51 -16.57 19.27 -26.19
C SER A 51 -16.40 20.70 -25.65
N TYR A 52 -17.20 21.08 -24.64
CA TYR A 52 -17.06 22.37 -23.95
C TYR A 52 -15.72 22.49 -23.19
N CYS A 53 -15.31 21.44 -22.49
CA CYS A 53 -14.00 21.40 -21.81
C CYS A 53 -12.84 21.60 -22.79
N GLY A 54 -12.93 21.04 -24.00
CA GLY A 54 -11.95 21.25 -25.07
C GLY A 54 -11.85 22.72 -25.51
N LEU A 55 -12.98 23.44 -25.59
CA LEU A 55 -12.99 24.86 -25.94
C LEU A 55 -12.45 25.75 -24.82
N LEU A 56 -12.94 25.55 -23.60
CA LEU A 56 -12.44 26.25 -22.41
C LEU A 56 -10.93 26.05 -22.24
N GLY A 57 -10.47 24.81 -22.44
CA GLY A 57 -9.08 24.39 -22.28
C GLY A 57 -8.12 24.75 -23.40
N ARG A 58 -8.51 24.65 -24.68
CA ARG A 58 -7.58 24.84 -25.82
C ARG A 58 -7.78 26.14 -26.56
N ALA A 59 -9.02 26.59 -26.71
CA ALA A 59 -9.33 27.86 -27.37
C ALA A 59 -9.24 29.05 -26.41
N SER A 60 -8.94 28.82 -25.12
CA SER A 60 -8.96 29.83 -24.05
C SER A 60 -10.27 30.64 -24.06
N LEU A 61 -11.38 29.92 -24.31
CA LEU A 61 -12.69 30.51 -24.50
C LEU A 61 -13.18 31.19 -23.22
N GLN A 62 -13.48 32.49 -23.29
CA GLN A 62 -14.20 33.18 -22.22
C GLN A 62 -15.68 32.79 -22.29
N LEU A 63 -16.17 32.17 -21.23
CA LEU A 63 -17.54 31.66 -21.11
C LEU A 63 -18.54 32.81 -20.98
N HIS A 64 -19.52 32.90 -21.87
CA HIS A 64 -20.62 33.86 -21.74
C HIS A 64 -21.60 33.42 -20.63
N GLU A 65 -22.35 34.37 -20.07
CA GLU A 65 -23.33 34.12 -19.01
C GLU A 65 -24.43 33.13 -19.42
N THR A 66 -24.86 33.18 -20.68
CA THR A 66 -25.82 32.22 -21.26
C THR A 66 -25.27 30.79 -21.32
N GLU A 67 -24.01 30.62 -21.73
CA GLU A 67 -23.33 29.32 -21.75
C GLU A 67 -23.07 28.79 -20.34
N ALA A 68 -22.65 29.66 -19.42
CA ALA A 68 -22.45 29.35 -18.01
C ALA A 68 -23.74 28.83 -17.35
N THR A 69 -24.86 29.53 -17.59
CA THR A 69 -26.18 29.16 -17.09
C THR A 69 -26.68 27.86 -17.74
N ALA A 70 -26.46 27.67 -19.04
CA ALA A 70 -26.82 26.44 -19.74
C ALA A 70 -26.06 25.22 -19.20
N LEU A 71 -24.74 25.34 -18.96
CA LEU A 71 -23.93 24.27 -18.37
C LEU A 71 -24.43 23.85 -16.98
N LEU A 72 -24.65 24.83 -16.09
CA LEU A 72 -25.21 24.58 -14.74
C LEU A 72 -26.58 23.90 -14.82
N THR A 73 -27.48 24.43 -15.66
CA THR A 73 -28.85 23.91 -15.84
C THR A 73 -28.86 22.49 -16.41
N VAL A 74 -27.96 22.18 -17.34
CA VAL A 74 -27.80 20.82 -17.89
C VAL A 74 -27.31 19.84 -16.83
N ILE A 75 -26.26 20.20 -16.08
CA ILE A 75 -25.71 19.35 -15.02
C ILE A 75 -26.76 19.12 -13.92
N ALA A 76 -27.48 20.15 -13.50
CA ALA A 76 -28.57 20.05 -12.53
C ALA A 76 -29.70 19.10 -13.02
N ARG A 77 -30.12 19.20 -14.29
CA ARG A 77 -31.10 18.28 -14.89
C ARG A 77 -30.60 16.84 -15.00
N ALA A 78 -29.30 16.62 -15.08
CA ALA A 78 -28.69 15.29 -15.18
C ALA A 78 -28.57 14.56 -13.83
N LEU A 79 -28.55 15.28 -12.70
CA LEU A 79 -28.33 14.74 -11.34
C LEU A 79 -29.15 13.47 -11.01
N PRO A 80 -30.45 13.33 -11.35
CA PRO A 80 -31.20 12.11 -11.07
C PRO A 80 -30.64 10.88 -11.80
N GLY A 81 -30.19 11.06 -13.05
CA GLY A 81 -29.57 10.00 -13.84
C GLY A 81 -28.15 9.67 -13.40
N LEU A 82 -27.40 10.64 -12.86
CA LEU A 82 -26.02 10.46 -12.40
C LEU A 82 -25.89 9.50 -11.20
N ARG A 83 -26.97 9.27 -10.45
CA ARG A 83 -27.04 8.27 -9.36
C ARG A 83 -27.07 6.81 -9.85
N SER A 84 -27.21 6.59 -11.17
CA SER A 84 -27.07 5.27 -11.80
C SER A 84 -25.60 4.83 -11.84
N PRO A 85 -25.27 3.53 -11.83
CA PRO A 85 -23.89 3.08 -12.05
C PRO A 85 -23.27 3.58 -13.36
N ARG A 86 -24.08 3.93 -14.38
CA ARG A 86 -23.60 4.58 -15.62
C ARG A 86 -23.23 6.05 -15.45
N GLY A 87 -23.70 6.72 -14.41
CA GLY A 87 -23.41 8.12 -14.11
C GLY A 87 -22.02 8.36 -13.50
N THR A 88 -21.44 7.33 -12.89
CA THR A 88 -20.10 7.36 -12.25
C THR A 88 -18.99 7.85 -13.18
N ALA A 89 -19.04 7.49 -14.46
CA ALA A 89 -18.08 7.96 -15.48
C ALA A 89 -18.29 9.44 -15.86
N VAL A 90 -19.53 9.92 -15.77
CA VAL A 90 -19.92 11.27 -16.19
C VAL A 90 -19.70 12.30 -15.08
N VAL A 91 -19.79 11.92 -13.80
CA VAL A 91 -19.56 12.83 -12.66
C VAL A 91 -18.17 13.48 -12.70
N PRO A 92 -17.04 12.77 -12.90
CA PRO A 92 -15.72 13.38 -13.06
C PRO A 92 -15.65 14.39 -14.21
N VAL A 93 -16.34 14.12 -15.33
CA VAL A 93 -16.38 15.03 -16.50
C VAL A 93 -17.22 16.28 -16.19
N ALA A 94 -18.37 16.13 -15.52
CA ALA A 94 -19.20 17.24 -15.08
C ALA A 94 -18.47 18.12 -14.05
N PHE A 95 -17.78 17.51 -13.09
CA PHE A 95 -16.95 18.22 -12.12
C PHE A 95 -15.80 18.97 -12.81
N ALA A 96 -15.05 18.30 -13.71
CA ALA A 96 -14.01 18.94 -14.52
C ALA A 96 -14.55 20.11 -15.37
N THR A 97 -15.77 20.01 -15.88
CA THR A 97 -16.43 21.10 -16.62
C THR A 97 -16.69 22.31 -15.73
N LEU A 98 -17.22 22.10 -14.51
CA LEU A 98 -17.44 23.18 -13.55
C LEU A 98 -16.12 23.82 -13.10
N VAL A 99 -15.07 23.02 -12.87
CA VAL A 99 -13.71 23.51 -12.56
C VAL A 99 -13.20 24.43 -13.67
N LEU A 100 -13.24 24.00 -14.93
CA LEU A 100 -12.78 24.82 -16.07
C LEU A 100 -13.63 26.07 -16.29
N ALA A 101 -14.95 25.95 -16.13
CA ALA A 101 -15.86 27.10 -16.21
C ALA A 101 -15.51 28.14 -15.14
N CYS A 102 -15.35 27.73 -13.88
CA CYS A 102 -14.92 28.61 -12.79
C CYS A 102 -13.53 29.22 -13.05
N LEU A 103 -12.56 28.47 -13.55
CA LEU A 103 -11.21 28.99 -13.84
C LEU A 103 -11.19 30.04 -14.97
N SER A 104 -12.12 29.96 -15.94
CA SER A 104 -12.30 30.98 -16.97
C SER A 104 -12.91 32.29 -16.42
N LYS A 105 -13.75 32.16 -15.37
CA LYS A 105 -14.51 33.22 -14.71
C LYS A 105 -13.79 33.85 -13.50
N LEU A 106 -12.84 33.14 -12.89
CA LEU A 106 -12.01 33.61 -11.78
C LEU A 106 -11.20 34.85 -12.16
N GLY A 107 -11.59 36.00 -11.61
CA GLY A 107 -10.94 37.30 -11.82
C GLY A 107 -11.91 38.47 -12.00
N SER A 108 -13.19 38.22 -12.29
CA SER A 108 -14.23 39.27 -12.33
C SER A 108 -14.98 39.36 -10.99
N PRO A 109 -15.26 40.57 -10.45
CA PRO A 109 -16.09 40.73 -9.26
C PRO A 109 -17.57 40.37 -9.51
N ASP A 110 -18.03 40.44 -10.76
CA ASP A 110 -19.43 40.18 -11.13
C ASP A 110 -19.78 38.68 -11.16
N ASP A 111 -18.77 37.80 -11.21
CA ASP A 111 -18.95 36.35 -11.37
C ASP A 111 -19.17 35.59 -10.04
N VAL A 112 -19.31 36.28 -8.91
CA VAL A 112 -19.60 35.68 -7.59
C VAL A 112 -20.88 34.81 -7.58
N PRO A 113 -22.02 35.20 -8.20
CA PRO A 113 -23.22 34.36 -8.25
C PRO A 113 -22.96 33.03 -8.98
N PHE A 114 -22.19 33.07 -10.07
CA PHE A 114 -21.81 31.85 -10.80
C PHE A 114 -20.95 30.92 -9.94
N MET A 115 -20.00 31.45 -9.15
CA MET A 115 -19.20 30.63 -8.23
C MET A 115 -20.05 29.98 -7.14
N GLN A 116 -21.08 30.68 -6.64
CA GLN A 116 -22.02 30.12 -5.67
C GLN A 116 -22.86 29.00 -6.30
N GLU A 117 -23.42 29.19 -7.50
CA GLU A 117 -24.22 28.17 -8.17
C GLU A 117 -23.37 26.95 -8.57
N ALA A 118 -22.16 27.18 -9.09
CA ALA A 118 -21.20 26.12 -9.38
C ALA A 118 -20.81 25.32 -8.13
N ARG A 119 -20.64 25.98 -6.97
CA ARG A 119 -20.41 25.30 -5.68
C ARG A 119 -21.58 24.39 -5.30
N HIS A 120 -22.83 24.85 -5.43
CA HIS A 120 -24.01 24.00 -5.20
C HIS A 120 -24.05 22.80 -6.18
N GLY A 121 -23.73 23.02 -7.46
CA GLY A 121 -23.60 21.95 -8.45
C GLY A 121 -22.53 20.92 -8.10
N ILE A 122 -21.34 21.37 -7.67
CA ILE A 122 -20.23 20.51 -7.21
C ILE A 122 -20.67 19.67 -6.00
N LYS A 123 -21.38 20.27 -5.03
CA LYS A 123 -21.92 19.57 -3.86
C LYS A 123 -22.95 18.50 -4.26
N ALA A 124 -23.86 18.83 -5.17
CA ALA A 124 -24.86 17.89 -5.67
C ALA A 124 -24.24 16.73 -6.48
N LEU A 125 -23.16 16.99 -7.23
CA LEU A 125 -22.38 15.94 -7.92
C LEU A 125 -21.72 14.98 -6.92
N TYR A 126 -21.12 15.50 -5.85
CA TYR A 126 -20.58 14.67 -4.77
C TYR A 126 -21.67 13.80 -4.12
N ASP A 127 -22.82 14.38 -3.76
CA ASP A 127 -23.93 13.65 -3.15
C ASP A 127 -24.53 12.59 -4.10
N ALA A 128 -24.47 12.81 -5.41
CA ALA A 128 -24.89 11.82 -6.41
C ALA A 128 -23.91 10.64 -6.55
N ASP A 129 -22.60 10.88 -6.39
CA ASP A 129 -21.54 9.88 -6.62
C ASP A 129 -21.04 9.20 -5.33
N ARG A 130 -21.39 9.74 -4.16
CA ARG A 130 -21.01 9.24 -2.81
C ARG A 130 -21.19 7.73 -2.61
N ALA A 131 -22.13 7.10 -3.32
CA ALA A 131 -22.43 5.68 -3.19
C ALA A 131 -21.66 4.75 -4.15
N ALA A 132 -21.00 5.28 -5.19
CA ALA A 132 -20.50 4.47 -6.31
C ALA A 132 -19.08 4.80 -6.78
N SER A 133 -18.75 6.05 -7.10
CA SER A 133 -17.41 6.47 -7.57
C SER A 133 -16.88 7.76 -6.95
N GLY A 134 -17.54 8.26 -5.90
CA GLY A 134 -17.16 9.47 -5.15
C GLY A 134 -15.66 9.62 -4.84
N PRO A 135 -14.86 8.56 -4.59
CA PRO A 135 -13.43 8.72 -4.39
C PRO A 135 -12.66 9.33 -5.57
N ALA A 136 -13.11 9.15 -6.82
CA ALA A 136 -12.49 9.78 -8.00
C ALA A 136 -12.75 11.29 -8.04
N PHE A 137 -13.97 11.71 -7.68
CA PHE A 137 -14.31 13.11 -7.44
C PHE A 137 -13.47 13.68 -6.29
N MET A 138 -13.39 12.99 -5.15
CA MET A 138 -12.65 13.46 -3.97
C MET A 138 -11.14 13.57 -4.23
N MET A 139 -10.57 12.65 -5.02
CA MET A 139 -9.19 12.77 -5.53
C MET A 139 -8.97 14.05 -6.33
N MET A 140 -9.86 14.35 -7.29
CA MET A 140 -9.70 15.54 -8.13
C MET A 140 -9.87 16.83 -7.31
N ALA A 141 -10.86 16.87 -6.41
CA ALA A 141 -11.06 17.97 -5.46
C ALA A 141 -9.82 18.19 -4.57
N LEU A 142 -9.22 17.12 -4.06
CA LEU A 142 -8.03 17.21 -3.22
C LEU A 142 -6.79 17.66 -3.99
N LEU A 143 -6.61 17.16 -5.22
CA LEU A 143 -5.53 17.59 -6.11
C LEU A 143 -5.60 19.08 -6.46
N LEU A 144 -6.82 19.61 -6.67
CA LEU A 144 -7.09 21.03 -6.89
C LEU A 144 -6.65 21.90 -5.70
N TYR A 145 -6.62 21.32 -4.50
CA TYR A 145 -6.15 21.99 -3.28
C TYR A 145 -4.64 21.82 -3.04
N THR A 146 -4.11 20.60 -3.15
CA THR A 146 -2.74 20.26 -2.69
C THR A 146 -1.68 20.22 -3.78
N LYS A 147 -2.01 19.84 -5.03
CA LYS A 147 -1.04 19.61 -6.11
C LYS A 147 -1.55 20.14 -7.47
N PRO A 148 -1.64 21.47 -7.67
CA PRO A 148 -2.10 22.08 -8.92
C PRO A 148 -1.41 21.60 -10.20
N SER A 149 -0.16 21.17 -10.13
CA SER A 149 0.58 20.61 -11.27
C SER A 149 0.00 19.25 -11.73
N MET A 150 -0.35 18.38 -10.79
CA MET A 150 -0.89 17.04 -11.08
C MET A 150 -2.35 17.08 -11.55
N VAL A 151 -3.10 18.11 -11.16
CA VAL A 151 -4.47 18.36 -11.64
C VAL A 151 -4.52 18.39 -13.16
N VAL A 152 -3.56 19.04 -13.81
CA VAL A 152 -3.58 19.25 -15.27
C VAL A 152 -3.56 17.90 -15.99
N ASP A 153 -2.75 16.95 -15.54
CA ASP A 153 -2.68 15.62 -16.13
C ASP A 153 -3.92 14.78 -15.78
N LEU A 154 -4.47 14.88 -14.57
CA LEU A 154 -5.74 14.22 -14.24
C LEU A 154 -6.91 14.75 -15.09
N LEU A 155 -7.03 16.07 -15.25
CA LEU A 155 -8.06 16.71 -16.08
C LEU A 155 -7.94 16.25 -17.54
N ARG A 156 -6.72 16.20 -18.09
CA ARG A 156 -6.48 15.70 -19.46
C ARG A 156 -6.99 14.27 -19.64
N ASN A 157 -6.73 13.39 -18.68
CA ASN A 157 -7.15 11.99 -18.74
C ASN A 157 -8.66 11.80 -18.53
N VAL A 158 -9.32 12.60 -17.67
CA VAL A 158 -10.77 12.52 -17.44
C VAL A 158 -11.58 13.09 -18.61
N ILE A 159 -11.10 14.20 -19.18
CA ILE A 159 -11.74 14.88 -20.31
C ILE A 159 -11.40 14.18 -21.63
N ASP A 160 -10.35 13.35 -21.68
CA ASP A 160 -9.76 12.78 -22.91
C ASP A 160 -9.41 13.88 -23.93
N CYS A 161 -8.82 14.97 -23.43
CA CYS A 161 -8.45 16.13 -24.24
C CYS A 161 -7.24 16.88 -23.66
N ALA A 162 -6.34 17.31 -24.54
CA ALA A 162 -5.18 18.11 -24.17
C ALA A 162 -5.57 19.56 -23.83
N VAL A 163 -6.11 19.77 -22.63
CA VAL A 163 -6.50 21.05 -22.01
C VAL A 163 -5.27 21.84 -21.55
N VAL A 164 -5.30 23.17 -21.71
CA VAL A 164 -4.41 24.14 -21.06
C VAL A 164 -5.17 24.78 -19.91
N VAL A 165 -4.60 24.76 -18.70
CA VAL A 165 -5.20 25.34 -17.50
C VAL A 165 -4.23 26.34 -16.89
N PRO A 166 -4.65 27.57 -16.53
CA PRO A 166 -3.81 28.51 -15.80
C PRO A 166 -3.57 27.99 -14.38
N VAL A 167 -2.45 27.31 -14.17
CA VAL A 167 -2.11 26.61 -12.91
C VAL A 167 -2.14 27.55 -11.70
N GLU A 168 -1.76 28.81 -11.90
CA GLU A 168 -1.82 29.91 -10.92
C GLU A 168 -3.22 30.17 -10.35
N ARG A 169 -4.28 29.90 -11.12
CA ARG A 169 -5.68 30.10 -10.70
C ARG A 169 -6.28 28.88 -9.99
N ILE A 170 -5.65 27.71 -10.09
CA ILE A 170 -6.14 26.48 -9.46
C ILE A 170 -6.25 26.61 -7.92
N PRO A 171 -5.24 27.13 -7.20
CA PRO A 171 -5.36 27.39 -5.76
C PRO A 171 -6.52 28.33 -5.40
N LEU A 172 -6.81 29.34 -6.23
CA LEU A 172 -7.92 30.27 -6.00
C LEU A 172 -9.28 29.57 -6.10
N PHE A 173 -9.43 28.64 -7.05
CA PHE A 173 -10.61 27.77 -7.10
C PHE A 173 -10.73 26.89 -5.84
N GLY A 174 -9.62 26.31 -5.39
CA GLY A 174 -9.57 25.53 -4.16
C GLY A 174 -10.04 26.33 -2.93
N GLU A 175 -9.51 27.54 -2.75
CA GLU A 175 -9.84 28.42 -1.62
C GLU A 175 -11.26 29.00 -1.67
N TYR A 176 -11.72 29.50 -2.82
CA TYR A 176 -13.01 30.21 -2.91
C TYR A 176 -14.22 29.31 -3.19
N VAL A 177 -14.02 28.16 -3.87
CA VAL A 177 -15.12 27.27 -4.27
C VAL A 177 -15.15 25.99 -3.43
N LEU A 178 -14.03 25.27 -3.34
CA LEU A 178 -14.01 23.94 -2.69
C LEU A 178 -14.01 24.04 -1.16
N LYS A 179 -13.08 24.79 -0.57
CA LYS A 179 -12.75 24.79 0.88
C LYS A 179 -13.94 25.06 1.81
N LEU A 180 -15.00 25.70 1.31
CA LEU A 180 -16.21 26.05 2.05
C LEU A 180 -17.18 24.87 2.28
N ASP A 181 -17.14 23.82 1.45
CA ASP A 181 -17.88 22.55 1.65
C ASP A 181 -16.95 21.34 1.78
N PHE A 182 -15.82 21.37 1.06
CA PHE A 182 -14.84 20.29 0.95
C PHE A 182 -13.55 20.70 1.66
N THR A 183 -13.53 20.56 2.98
CA THR A 183 -12.32 20.80 3.79
C THR A 183 -11.28 19.70 3.53
N GLU A 184 -10.00 20.00 3.79
CA GLU A 184 -8.90 19.03 3.63
C GLU A 184 -9.20 17.72 4.37
N ALA A 185 -9.77 17.78 5.59
CA ALA A 185 -10.17 16.60 6.35
C ALA A 185 -11.22 15.74 5.62
N VAL A 186 -12.30 16.34 5.10
CA VAL A 186 -13.33 15.62 4.34
C VAL A 186 -12.73 14.99 3.09
N MET A 187 -11.81 15.68 2.43
CA MET A 187 -11.13 15.17 1.23
C MET A 187 -10.16 14.03 1.53
N VAL A 188 -9.39 14.11 2.61
CA VAL A 188 -8.51 13.02 3.10
C VAL A 188 -9.32 11.78 3.46
N HIS A 189 -10.47 11.91 4.14
CA HIS A 189 -11.36 10.77 4.41
C HIS A 189 -12.01 10.22 3.14
N GLY A 190 -12.41 11.08 2.20
CA GLY A 190 -13.02 10.67 0.92
C GLY A 190 -12.05 9.91 0.00
N LEU A 191 -10.75 10.26 0.04
CA LEU A 191 -9.68 9.56 -0.68
C LEU A 191 -9.56 8.08 -0.25
N LEU A 192 -9.68 7.81 1.06
CA LEU A 192 -9.53 6.45 1.60
C LEU A 192 -10.67 5.50 1.21
N ALA A 193 -11.75 6.02 0.62
CA ALA A 193 -12.79 5.19 0.01
C ALA A 193 -12.43 4.74 -1.43
N THR A 194 -11.29 5.17 -2.02
CA THR A 194 -10.88 4.77 -3.37
C THR A 194 -10.79 3.25 -3.50
N ALA A 195 -11.51 2.70 -4.49
CA ALA A 195 -11.48 1.29 -4.79
C ALA A 195 -10.05 0.84 -5.16
N THR A 196 -9.61 -0.26 -4.55
CA THR A 196 -8.32 -0.88 -4.84
C THR A 196 -8.49 -1.87 -5.99
N PRO A 197 -7.69 -1.80 -7.08
CA PRO A 197 -7.74 -2.79 -8.14
C PRO A 197 -7.28 -4.17 -7.63
N PRO A 198 -7.69 -5.29 -8.28
CA PRO A 198 -7.35 -6.64 -7.82
C PRO A 198 -5.86 -6.99 -7.98
N THR A 199 -5.11 -6.21 -8.76
CA THR A 199 -3.68 -6.35 -9.08
C THR A 199 -3.06 -4.96 -9.24
N ILE A 200 -1.89 -4.76 -8.62
CA ILE A 200 -1.06 -3.57 -8.79
C ILE A 200 0.37 -4.02 -9.15
N ASP A 201 0.81 -3.67 -10.34
CA ASP A 201 2.18 -3.87 -10.84
C ASP A 201 2.63 -2.62 -11.62
N ALA A 202 3.92 -2.55 -11.96
CA ALA A 202 4.50 -1.43 -12.72
C ALA A 202 3.94 -1.29 -14.15
N SER A 203 3.27 -2.30 -14.70
CA SER A 203 2.70 -2.31 -16.06
C SER A 203 1.21 -1.95 -16.12
N THR A 204 0.48 -2.01 -15.01
CA THR A 204 -0.97 -1.83 -14.99
C THR A 204 -1.35 -0.35 -14.98
N HIS A 205 -1.73 0.18 -16.15
CA HIS A 205 -2.08 1.59 -16.32
C HIS A 205 -3.56 1.88 -15.99
N ASN A 206 -3.90 1.99 -14.70
CA ASN A 206 -5.13 2.65 -14.26
C ASN A 206 -4.79 4.05 -13.76
N VAL A 207 -5.10 5.08 -14.57
CA VAL A 207 -4.75 6.49 -14.28
C VAL A 207 -5.34 6.97 -12.96
N LEU A 208 -6.61 6.69 -12.67
CA LEU A 208 -7.26 7.14 -11.45
C LEU A 208 -6.62 6.50 -10.22
N HIS A 209 -6.28 5.22 -10.31
CA HIS A 209 -5.58 4.51 -9.24
C HIS A 209 -4.14 5.00 -9.04
N GLU A 210 -3.40 5.24 -10.12
CA GLU A 210 -2.04 5.78 -10.06
C GLU A 210 -2.01 7.21 -9.48
N MET A 211 -3.01 8.04 -9.79
CA MET A 211 -3.21 9.31 -9.11
C MET A 211 -3.57 9.11 -7.62
N ALA A 212 -4.39 8.11 -7.26
CA ALA A 212 -4.69 7.79 -5.86
C ALA A 212 -3.42 7.48 -5.06
N LEU A 213 -2.55 6.61 -5.58
CA LEU A 213 -1.29 6.24 -4.95
C LEU A 213 -0.39 7.47 -4.75
N ARG A 214 -0.22 8.31 -5.78
CA ARG A 214 0.61 9.53 -5.71
C ARG A 214 0.06 10.57 -4.75
N VAL A 215 -1.26 10.76 -4.71
CA VAL A 215 -1.93 11.68 -3.77
C VAL A 215 -1.76 11.18 -2.34
N THR A 216 -2.07 9.90 -2.07
CA THR A 216 -1.87 9.31 -0.74
C THR A 216 -0.41 9.41 -0.28
N TYR A 217 0.56 9.15 -1.17
CA TYR A 217 1.98 9.33 -0.87
C TYR A 217 2.31 10.78 -0.47
N SER A 218 1.82 11.76 -1.24
CA SER A 218 2.05 13.18 -0.93
C SER A 218 1.44 13.60 0.43
N LEU A 219 0.24 13.12 0.76
CA LEU A 219 -0.44 13.42 2.02
C LEU A 219 0.22 12.75 3.22
N LEU A 220 0.85 11.59 3.04
CA LEU A 220 1.69 10.97 4.06
C LEU A 220 2.96 11.79 4.30
N CYS A 221 3.66 12.23 3.24
CA CYS A 221 4.84 13.10 3.34
C CYS A 221 4.50 14.42 4.09
N GLU A 222 3.34 15.01 3.80
CA GLU A 222 2.85 16.25 4.42
C GLU A 222 2.19 16.04 5.80
N ARG A 223 2.11 14.78 6.25
CA ARG A 223 1.48 14.34 7.52
C ARG A 223 0.02 14.76 7.67
N SER A 224 -0.71 14.94 6.56
CA SER A 224 -2.12 15.34 6.57
C SER A 224 -3.01 14.30 7.26
N PHE A 225 -2.70 13.00 7.12
CA PHE A 225 -3.41 11.93 7.85
C PHE A 225 -3.28 12.07 9.38
N VAL A 226 -2.09 12.42 9.87
CA VAL A 226 -1.86 12.68 11.31
C VAL A 226 -2.61 13.95 11.75
N ARG A 227 -2.48 15.04 10.98
CA ARG A 227 -3.12 16.34 11.27
C ARG A 227 -4.65 16.22 11.40
N HIS A 228 -5.28 15.47 10.49
CA HIS A 228 -6.74 15.35 10.41
C HIS A 228 -7.29 14.10 11.12
N LYS A 229 -6.45 13.33 11.83
CA LYS A 229 -6.85 12.09 12.51
C LYS A 229 -7.58 11.11 11.57
N ALA A 230 -7.07 10.95 10.36
CA ALA A 230 -7.53 9.94 9.42
C ALA A 230 -6.56 8.74 9.45
N ASN A 231 -7.09 7.52 9.53
CA ASN A 231 -6.28 6.29 9.53
C ASN A 231 -6.22 5.70 8.11
N PRO A 232 -5.09 5.80 7.38
CA PRO A 232 -4.93 5.21 6.05
C PRO A 232 -4.62 3.71 6.08
N GLY A 233 -4.45 3.09 7.26
CA GLY A 233 -3.87 1.75 7.41
C GLY A 233 -4.63 0.64 6.67
N ASP A 234 -5.96 0.63 6.72
CA ASP A 234 -6.77 -0.38 6.02
C ASP A 234 -6.64 -0.24 4.48
N TRP A 235 -6.62 1.00 3.99
CA TRP A 235 -6.45 1.30 2.56
C TRP A 235 -5.04 0.93 2.08
N LEU A 236 -4.00 1.29 2.83
CA LEU A 236 -2.62 0.93 2.53
C LEU A 236 -2.41 -0.58 2.56
N TRP A 237 -3.05 -1.28 3.50
CA TRP A 237 -3.04 -2.74 3.56
C TRP A 237 -3.69 -3.38 2.33
N LEU A 238 -4.81 -2.85 1.83
CA LEU A 238 -5.40 -3.30 0.56
C LEU A 238 -4.43 -3.12 -0.62
N GLN A 239 -3.65 -2.02 -0.67
CA GLN A 239 -2.64 -1.84 -1.72
C GLN A 239 -1.55 -2.92 -1.65
N VAL A 240 -1.07 -3.22 -0.44
CA VAL A 240 -0.09 -4.30 -0.22
C VAL A 240 -0.69 -5.66 -0.61
N GLN A 241 -1.97 -5.92 -0.33
CA GLN A 241 -2.64 -7.17 -0.73
C GLN A 241 -2.81 -7.31 -2.25
N ALA A 242 -3.04 -6.20 -2.97
CA ALA A 242 -3.16 -6.18 -4.42
C ALA A 242 -1.82 -6.21 -5.17
N ALA A 243 -0.72 -5.82 -4.51
CA ALA A 243 0.62 -5.77 -5.09
C ALA A 243 1.07 -7.12 -5.71
N THR A 244 1.61 -7.05 -6.91
CA THR A 244 2.23 -8.16 -7.64
C THR A 244 3.53 -7.70 -8.30
N LEU A 245 4.22 -8.62 -8.96
CA LEU A 245 5.45 -8.35 -9.71
C LEU A 245 5.11 -8.14 -11.20
N PRO A 246 5.79 -7.22 -11.92
CA PRO A 246 6.87 -6.33 -11.44
C PRO A 246 6.36 -5.25 -10.48
N LEU A 247 7.11 -4.99 -9.41
CA LEU A 247 6.61 -4.18 -8.30
C LEU A 247 6.43 -2.71 -8.68
N HIS A 248 5.28 -2.12 -8.36
CA HIS A 248 4.98 -0.73 -8.70
C HIS A 248 5.87 0.28 -7.92
N PRO A 249 6.49 1.28 -8.59
CA PRO A 249 7.57 2.12 -8.04
C PRO A 249 7.23 2.92 -6.78
N ILE A 250 5.96 3.27 -6.58
CA ILE A 250 5.55 4.07 -5.42
C ILE A 250 5.28 3.25 -4.16
N LEU A 251 5.02 1.94 -4.28
CA LEU A 251 4.62 1.10 -3.15
C LEU A 251 5.72 0.99 -2.07
N PRO A 252 7.01 0.84 -2.40
CA PRO A 252 8.08 0.87 -1.38
C PRO A 252 8.13 2.18 -0.60
N ASN A 253 7.94 3.32 -1.28
CA ASN A 253 7.97 4.63 -0.64
C ASN A 253 6.74 4.87 0.25
N LEU A 254 5.56 4.37 -0.15
CA LEU A 254 4.37 4.33 0.69
C LEU A 254 4.59 3.54 2.00
N MET A 255 5.38 2.46 1.97
CA MET A 255 5.70 1.69 3.19
C MET A 255 6.57 2.49 4.17
N LEU A 256 7.56 3.23 3.67
CA LEU A 256 8.40 4.10 4.49
C LEU A 256 7.57 5.22 5.14
N GLU A 257 6.77 5.92 4.35
CA GLU A 257 5.95 7.04 4.84
C GLU A 257 4.80 6.59 5.75
N TRP A 258 4.25 5.39 5.56
CA TRP A 258 3.29 4.79 6.52
C TRP A 258 3.95 4.62 7.90
N ALA A 259 5.15 4.05 7.94
CA ALA A 259 5.91 3.88 9.18
C ALA A 259 6.22 5.23 9.86
N GLU A 260 6.65 6.25 9.11
CA GLU A 260 6.81 7.61 9.64
C GLU A 260 5.51 8.19 10.23
N ASN A 261 4.39 8.01 9.53
CA ASN A 261 3.09 8.53 9.96
C ASN A 261 2.55 7.79 11.20
N THR A 262 2.78 6.47 11.32
CA THR A 262 2.50 5.71 12.54
C THR A 262 3.26 6.28 13.73
N VAL A 263 4.58 6.47 13.60
CA VAL A 263 5.43 7.01 14.68
C VAL A 263 5.06 8.46 15.02
N ALA A 264 4.78 9.30 14.02
CA ALA A 264 4.33 10.68 14.21
C ALA A 264 2.91 10.80 14.81
N SER A 265 2.10 9.74 14.76
CA SER A 265 0.73 9.72 15.30
C SER A 265 0.62 9.25 16.76
N VAL A 266 1.75 8.93 17.42
CA VAL A 266 1.80 8.57 18.84
C VAL A 266 1.46 9.79 19.69
N ASP A 267 0.33 9.73 20.39
CA ASP A 267 -0.07 10.79 21.32
C ASP A 267 0.75 10.67 22.62
N VAL A 268 1.39 11.77 23.02
CA VAL A 268 2.32 11.84 24.16
C VAL A 268 1.64 11.38 25.46
N ASN A 269 0.34 11.66 25.62
CA ASN A 269 -0.39 11.41 26.86
C ASN A 269 -0.91 9.97 26.98
N SER A 270 -1.30 9.34 25.87
CA SER A 270 -1.87 7.98 25.88
C SER A 270 -0.86 6.89 25.49
N GLN A 271 0.26 7.29 24.88
CA GLN A 271 1.22 6.40 24.22
C GLN A 271 0.58 5.49 23.14
N GLN A 272 -0.62 5.86 22.66
CA GLN A 272 -1.32 5.17 21.59
C GLN A 272 -1.19 5.97 20.28
N ALA A 273 -0.82 5.26 19.21
CA ALA A 273 -0.80 5.80 17.86
C ALA A 273 -2.21 5.84 17.29
N HIS A 274 -2.66 7.01 16.81
CA HIS A 274 -3.94 7.09 16.08
C HIS A 274 -3.88 6.32 14.74
N ILE A 275 -2.70 6.24 14.12
CA ILE A 275 -2.44 5.40 12.95
C ILE A 275 -1.70 4.15 13.47
N PRO A 276 -2.41 3.04 13.77
CA PRO A 276 -1.80 1.87 14.39
C PRO A 276 -0.76 1.23 13.48
N SER A 277 0.29 0.67 14.08
CA SER A 277 1.26 -0.16 13.37
C SER A 277 0.62 -1.48 12.89
N LEU A 278 1.18 -2.06 11.83
CA LEU A 278 0.77 -3.39 11.39
C LEU A 278 1.02 -4.43 12.49
N ARG A 279 0.03 -5.31 12.70
CA ARG A 279 0.13 -6.38 13.71
C ARG A 279 1.31 -7.30 13.40
N ALA A 280 2.19 -7.52 14.37
CA ALA A 280 3.38 -8.35 14.18
C ALA A 280 3.09 -9.72 13.53
N PRO A 281 2.11 -10.54 13.96
CA PRO A 281 1.87 -11.84 13.32
C PRO A 281 1.53 -11.76 11.82
N LEU A 282 0.83 -10.71 11.39
CA LEU A 282 0.47 -10.51 9.98
C LEU A 282 1.73 -10.20 9.14
N VAL A 283 2.63 -9.38 9.66
CA VAL A 283 3.91 -9.05 9.02
C VAL A 283 4.81 -10.29 8.96
N HIS A 284 5.00 -10.99 10.08
CA HIS A 284 5.87 -12.17 10.14
C HIS A 284 5.35 -13.30 9.25
N ASN A 285 4.05 -13.62 9.29
CA ASN A 285 3.48 -14.69 8.46
C ASN A 285 3.63 -14.41 6.95
N ALA A 286 3.48 -13.15 6.52
CA ALA A 286 3.64 -12.78 5.11
C ALA A 286 5.09 -12.87 4.62
N ILE A 287 6.07 -12.55 5.48
CA ILE A 287 7.50 -12.63 5.17
C ILE A 287 8.00 -14.09 5.29
N LEU A 288 7.55 -14.84 6.29
CA LEU A 288 7.84 -16.28 6.45
C LEU A 288 7.27 -17.13 5.31
N ALA A 289 6.13 -16.74 4.73
CA ALA A 289 5.53 -17.47 3.61
C ALA A 289 6.47 -17.61 2.41
N VAL A 290 7.38 -16.66 2.17
CA VAL A 290 8.35 -16.77 1.06
C VAL A 290 9.65 -17.49 1.44
N ALA A 291 9.74 -18.11 2.61
CA ALA A 291 10.88 -18.95 2.98
C ALA A 291 11.03 -20.19 2.07
N SER A 292 9.91 -20.75 1.58
CA SER A 292 9.87 -21.97 0.74
C SER A 292 9.24 -21.79 -0.65
N LEU A 293 8.64 -20.63 -0.96
CA LEU A 293 7.98 -20.38 -2.25
C LEU A 293 8.92 -19.80 -3.30
N ASP A 294 8.65 -20.04 -4.58
CA ASP A 294 9.40 -19.45 -5.70
C ASP A 294 8.72 -18.20 -6.27
N VAL A 295 9.54 -17.31 -6.86
CA VAL A 295 9.09 -16.00 -7.36
C VAL A 295 8.11 -16.13 -8.52
N SER A 296 8.42 -17.00 -9.48
CA SER A 296 7.64 -17.21 -10.70
C SER A 296 6.24 -17.77 -10.44
N THR A 297 6.10 -18.62 -9.41
CA THR A 297 4.83 -19.26 -9.06
C THR A 297 3.99 -18.42 -8.09
N HIS A 298 4.61 -17.57 -7.27
CA HIS A 298 3.93 -16.80 -6.22
C HIS A 298 4.27 -15.29 -6.21
N PRO A 299 4.13 -14.56 -7.34
CA PRO A 299 4.57 -13.16 -7.44
C PRO A 299 3.88 -12.25 -6.41
N LYS A 300 2.58 -12.44 -6.13
CA LYS A 300 1.88 -11.70 -5.06
C LYS A 300 2.40 -11.97 -3.65
N ALA A 301 2.92 -13.17 -3.35
CA ALA A 301 3.52 -13.44 -2.04
C ALA A 301 4.86 -12.71 -1.91
N TRP A 302 5.67 -12.75 -2.97
CA TRP A 302 6.96 -12.09 -3.05
C TRP A 302 6.89 -10.56 -3.03
N ALA A 303 5.94 -9.96 -3.76
CA ALA A 303 5.67 -8.52 -3.70
C ALA A 303 5.30 -8.07 -2.27
N ARG A 304 4.40 -8.79 -1.61
CA ARG A 304 4.01 -8.53 -0.20
C ARG A 304 5.17 -8.68 0.76
N ALA A 305 5.95 -9.77 0.66
CA ALA A 305 7.08 -10.01 1.54
C ALA A 305 8.18 -8.94 1.39
N ALA A 306 8.47 -8.49 0.16
CA ALA A 306 9.42 -7.41 -0.09
C ALA A 306 8.95 -6.07 0.51
N LEU A 307 7.70 -5.66 0.26
CA LEU A 307 7.12 -4.43 0.83
C LEU A 307 7.08 -4.45 2.36
N LEU A 308 6.65 -5.56 2.94
CA LEU A 308 6.57 -5.72 4.40
C LEU A 308 7.95 -5.83 5.06
N SER A 309 8.96 -6.34 4.36
CA SER A 309 10.35 -6.30 4.84
C SER A 309 10.85 -4.85 4.92
N VAL A 310 10.62 -4.04 3.89
CA VAL A 310 10.95 -2.59 3.90
C VAL A 310 10.24 -1.87 5.06
N TYR A 311 8.93 -2.11 5.24
CA TYR A 311 8.16 -1.56 6.36
C TYR A 311 8.71 -1.98 7.73
N ALA A 312 8.94 -3.28 7.94
CA ALA A 312 9.35 -3.82 9.24
C ALA A 312 10.75 -3.37 9.66
N LEU A 313 11.71 -3.36 8.72
CA LEU A 313 13.07 -2.88 8.95
C LEU A 313 13.05 -1.38 9.30
N HIS A 314 12.35 -0.56 8.52
CA HIS A 314 12.28 0.88 8.76
C HIS A 314 11.54 1.24 10.06
N MET A 315 10.47 0.51 10.41
CA MET A 315 9.81 0.64 11.72
C MET A 315 10.73 0.30 12.89
N ASN A 316 11.51 -0.78 12.80
CA ASN A 316 12.48 -1.14 13.82
C ASN A 316 13.54 -0.05 14.02
N ARG A 317 14.04 0.55 12.94
CA ARG A 317 14.98 1.67 12.98
C ARG A 317 14.39 2.94 13.61
N ARG A 318 13.07 3.15 13.48
CA ARG A 318 12.35 4.27 14.13
C ARG A 318 11.90 3.99 15.56
N SER A 319 12.00 2.75 16.05
CA SER A 319 11.69 2.37 17.44
C SER A 319 12.93 1.81 18.16
N PRO A 320 13.92 2.66 18.49
CA PRO A 320 15.23 2.22 18.98
C PRO A 320 15.20 1.61 20.39
N THR A 321 14.15 1.85 21.18
CA THR A 321 14.03 1.34 22.56
C THR A 321 13.41 -0.05 22.64
N LYS A 322 12.65 -0.47 21.62
CA LYS A 322 12.06 -1.79 21.50
C LYS A 322 11.74 -2.08 20.03
N HIS A 323 12.41 -3.05 19.42
CA HIS A 323 12.07 -3.50 18.08
C HIS A 323 10.59 -3.90 18.00
N ALA A 324 9.89 -3.36 17.00
CA ALA A 324 8.47 -3.62 16.76
C ALA A 324 8.24 -5.00 16.10
N TYR A 325 9.26 -5.53 15.41
CA TYR A 325 9.23 -6.81 14.69
C TYR A 325 10.50 -7.64 14.95
N GLU A 326 10.35 -8.95 15.09
CA GLU A 326 11.41 -9.91 15.43
C GLU A 326 12.13 -10.42 14.18
N THR A 327 13.00 -9.58 13.63
CA THR A 327 13.71 -9.81 12.36
C THR A 327 14.59 -11.05 12.34
N HIS A 328 15.06 -11.54 13.49
CA HIS A 328 15.89 -12.73 13.61
C HIS A 328 15.19 -14.03 13.15
N THR A 329 13.86 -14.05 13.11
CA THR A 329 13.06 -15.19 12.62
C THR A 329 12.82 -15.17 11.11
N LEU A 330 13.11 -14.04 10.45
CA LEU A 330 12.66 -13.77 9.09
C LEU A 330 13.69 -14.22 8.04
N PRO A 331 13.27 -14.75 6.86
CA PRO A 331 14.15 -15.17 5.77
C PRO A 331 14.76 -13.98 4.98
N LEU A 332 15.22 -12.93 5.67
CA LEU A 332 15.72 -11.68 5.08
C LEU A 332 16.87 -11.92 4.10
N GLN A 333 17.76 -12.87 4.37
CA GLN A 333 18.85 -13.23 3.46
C GLN A 333 18.35 -13.82 2.13
N ARG A 334 17.29 -14.65 2.15
CA ARG A 334 16.65 -15.19 0.94
C ARG A 334 15.93 -14.08 0.16
N ILE A 335 15.23 -13.19 0.87
CA ILE A 335 14.54 -12.07 0.24
C ILE A 335 15.54 -11.10 -0.39
N PHE A 336 16.63 -10.79 0.31
CA PHE A 336 17.70 -9.93 -0.20
C PHE A 336 18.38 -10.54 -1.43
N SER A 337 18.81 -11.80 -1.39
CA SER A 337 19.51 -12.42 -2.54
C SER A 337 18.60 -12.55 -3.77
N VAL A 338 17.33 -12.88 -3.59
CA VAL A 338 16.36 -12.98 -4.69
C VAL A 338 15.99 -11.61 -5.26
N THR A 339 15.79 -10.60 -4.41
CA THR A 339 15.53 -9.22 -4.89
C THR A 339 16.75 -8.63 -5.59
N ALA A 340 17.97 -8.91 -5.11
CA ALA A 340 19.21 -8.52 -5.78
C ALA A 340 19.36 -9.17 -7.17
N ALA A 341 19.04 -10.46 -7.28
CA ALA A 341 19.15 -11.21 -8.55
C ALA A 341 18.20 -10.68 -9.64
N ALA A 342 17.04 -10.13 -9.27
CA ALA A 342 16.03 -9.57 -10.18
C ALA A 342 15.80 -8.06 -9.91
N SER A 343 16.90 -7.31 -9.88
CA SER A 343 16.95 -5.86 -9.59
C SER A 343 17.29 -4.98 -10.79
N ARG A 344 17.43 -5.53 -12.01
CA ARG A 344 17.82 -4.74 -13.19
C ARG A 344 16.64 -3.88 -13.67
N ALA A 345 16.92 -2.93 -14.56
CA ALA A 345 15.88 -2.12 -15.19
C ALA A 345 14.87 -3.01 -15.94
N GLY A 346 13.60 -2.91 -15.59
CA GLY A 346 12.51 -3.76 -16.09
C GLY A 346 12.30 -5.08 -15.34
N ASP A 347 13.15 -5.43 -14.35
CA ASP A 347 12.98 -6.65 -13.55
C ASP A 347 11.93 -6.48 -12.44
N ALA A 348 11.54 -7.62 -11.85
CA ALA A 348 10.50 -7.71 -10.83
C ALA A 348 10.68 -6.80 -9.60
N PHE A 349 11.91 -6.50 -9.18
CA PHE A 349 12.21 -5.78 -7.94
C PHE A 349 13.02 -4.48 -8.11
N GLU A 350 13.15 -3.96 -9.34
CA GLU A 350 13.90 -2.74 -9.69
C GLU A 350 13.77 -1.63 -8.64
N PHE A 351 12.54 -1.26 -8.28
CA PHE A 351 12.26 -0.11 -7.42
C PHE A 351 12.33 -0.37 -5.91
N VAL A 352 12.30 -1.64 -5.46
CA VAL A 352 12.37 -1.98 -4.03
C VAL A 352 13.79 -2.34 -3.60
N PHE A 353 14.59 -2.95 -4.48
CA PHE A 353 15.93 -3.39 -4.13
C PHE A 353 16.84 -2.27 -3.59
N PRO A 354 16.90 -1.05 -4.17
CA PRO A 354 17.74 0.04 -3.63
C PRO A 354 17.38 0.45 -2.20
N LEU A 355 16.09 0.42 -1.85
CA LEU A 355 15.60 0.76 -0.50
C LEU A 355 15.86 -0.37 0.49
N LEU A 356 15.62 -1.62 0.07
CA LEU A 356 15.93 -2.80 0.88
C LEU A 356 17.44 -2.91 1.14
N LEU A 357 18.28 -2.70 0.12
CA LEU A 357 19.73 -2.68 0.24
C LEU A 357 20.20 -1.66 1.28
N ARG A 358 19.67 -0.44 1.25
CA ARG A 358 19.99 0.59 2.25
C ARG A 358 19.63 0.14 3.66
N LEU A 359 18.40 -0.32 3.87
CA LEU A 359 17.92 -0.74 5.20
C LEU A 359 18.70 -1.96 5.74
N VAL A 360 19.05 -2.91 4.87
CA VAL A 360 19.81 -4.10 5.27
C VAL A 360 21.29 -3.76 5.50
N LEU A 361 21.89 -2.82 4.77
CA LEU A 361 23.25 -2.33 5.05
C LEU A 361 23.32 -1.56 6.38
N ASP A 362 22.35 -0.68 6.66
CA ASP A 362 22.31 0.13 7.88
C ASP A 362 22.16 -0.75 9.14
N ASP A 363 21.19 -1.69 9.16
CA ASP A 363 20.79 -2.42 10.37
C ASP A 363 21.24 -3.91 10.40
N PHE A 364 21.53 -4.54 9.25
CA PHE A 364 21.74 -5.99 9.10
C PHE A 364 22.95 -6.38 8.23
N ALA A 365 24.02 -5.57 8.23
CA ALA A 365 25.25 -5.87 7.47
C ALA A 365 25.83 -7.28 7.74
N HIS A 366 25.61 -7.82 8.94
CA HIS A 366 25.98 -9.19 9.33
C HIS A 366 25.20 -10.29 8.57
N ALA A 367 23.98 -10.01 8.10
CA ALA A 367 23.20 -10.92 7.24
C ALA A 367 23.58 -10.83 5.75
N LEU A 368 24.36 -9.80 5.37
CA LEU A 368 24.97 -9.64 4.05
C LEU A 368 26.36 -10.26 3.94
N LEU A 369 26.96 -10.69 5.06
CA LEU A 369 28.14 -11.52 5.00
C LEU A 369 27.79 -12.78 4.20
N PRO A 370 28.50 -13.08 3.10
CA PRO A 370 28.38 -14.40 2.51
C PRO A 370 28.77 -15.41 3.60
N ALA A 371 27.94 -16.45 3.79
CA ALA A 371 28.47 -17.69 4.35
C ALA A 371 29.72 -18.03 3.51
N PRO A 372 30.87 -18.37 4.12
CA PRO A 372 32.17 -18.27 3.46
C PRO A 372 32.33 -19.28 2.30
N THR A 373 31.77 -18.95 1.15
CA THR A 373 31.87 -19.68 -0.11
C THR A 373 33.15 -19.29 -0.82
N HIS A 374 34.27 -19.75 -0.26
CA HIS A 374 35.45 -20.02 -1.06
C HIS A 374 35.22 -21.30 -1.86
N SER A 375 34.52 -21.21 -2.98
CA SER A 375 34.79 -22.10 -4.11
C SER A 375 34.48 -21.40 -5.43
N GLU A 376 35.41 -21.56 -6.36
CA GLU A 376 35.25 -21.16 -7.75
C GLU A 376 34.21 -22.07 -8.43
N PHE A 377 33.83 -21.75 -9.66
CA PHE A 377 32.94 -22.57 -10.47
C PHE A 377 33.54 -23.95 -10.76
N TYR A 378 33.19 -24.96 -9.96
CA TYR A 378 33.38 -26.37 -10.28
C TYR A 378 32.03 -27.04 -10.49
N THR A 379 31.80 -27.53 -11.71
CA THR A 379 30.66 -28.38 -12.06
C THR A 379 30.83 -29.73 -11.37
N THR A 380 30.25 -29.89 -10.18
CA THR A 380 30.17 -31.19 -9.52
C THR A 380 29.01 -32.00 -10.11
N SER A 381 29.36 -33.16 -10.67
CA SER A 381 28.43 -34.22 -11.08
C SER A 381 27.55 -34.67 -9.92
N ASP A 382 26.35 -35.17 -10.22
CA ASP A 382 25.42 -35.73 -9.22
C ASP A 382 26.09 -36.72 -8.26
N VAL A 383 26.22 -36.33 -6.98
CA VAL A 383 26.58 -37.23 -5.88
C VAL A 383 25.43 -37.31 -4.88
N SER A 384 24.30 -37.86 -5.33
CA SER A 384 23.26 -38.38 -4.43
C SER A 384 23.72 -39.71 -3.82
N ARG A 385 24.77 -39.68 -2.98
CA ARG A 385 25.17 -40.85 -2.18
C ARG A 385 24.21 -40.99 -0.99
N PRO A 386 23.44 -42.10 -0.87
CA PRO A 386 22.59 -42.31 0.28
C PRO A 386 23.43 -42.51 1.55
N ILE A 387 23.03 -41.89 2.67
CA ILE A 387 23.71 -42.05 3.97
C ILE A 387 23.70 -43.54 4.35
N PRO A 388 24.87 -44.19 4.53
CA PRO A 388 24.96 -45.58 4.98
C PRO A 388 24.20 -45.80 6.29
N GLU A 389 23.51 -46.93 6.44
CA GLU A 389 22.74 -47.20 7.67
C GLU A 389 23.61 -47.16 8.94
N ALA A 390 24.87 -47.61 8.83
CA ALA A 390 25.88 -47.53 9.87
C ALA A 390 26.23 -46.11 10.33
N TRP A 391 25.83 -45.06 9.60
CA TRP A 391 26.06 -43.65 9.96
C TRP A 391 24.80 -42.95 10.47
N ARG A 392 23.66 -43.64 10.56
CA ARG A 392 22.39 -43.03 11.04
C ARG A 392 22.31 -42.88 12.56
N THR A 393 23.24 -43.48 13.31
CA THR A 393 23.29 -43.44 14.78
C THR A 393 24.61 -42.83 15.27
N ILE A 394 24.57 -42.18 16.43
CA ILE A 394 25.72 -41.49 17.04
C ILE A 394 26.89 -42.46 17.25
N ASP A 395 26.63 -43.64 17.83
CA ASP A 395 27.64 -44.69 18.05
C ASP A 395 28.29 -45.18 16.73
N GLY A 396 27.50 -45.29 15.67
CA GLY A 396 27.97 -45.72 14.35
C GLY A 396 28.90 -44.69 13.71
N VAL A 397 28.56 -43.40 13.84
CA VAL A 397 29.41 -42.27 13.44
C VAL A 397 30.67 -42.17 14.30
N GLN A 398 30.59 -42.35 15.62
CA GLN A 398 31.77 -42.32 16.50
C GLN A 398 32.79 -43.41 16.15
N ARG A 399 32.34 -44.64 15.89
CA ARG A 399 33.23 -45.76 15.52
C ARG A 399 33.87 -45.62 14.14
N ARG A 400 33.23 -44.89 13.22
CA ARG A 400 33.68 -44.69 11.83
C ARG A 400 33.97 -43.21 11.51
N MET A 401 34.28 -42.43 12.53
CA MET A 401 34.57 -40.99 12.42
C MET A 401 35.66 -40.64 11.38
N PRO A 402 36.70 -41.47 11.14
CA PRO A 402 37.65 -41.20 10.06
C PRO A 402 36.99 -41.19 8.67
N GLU A 403 36.15 -42.16 8.36
CA GLU A 403 35.44 -42.28 7.07
C GLU A 403 34.36 -41.21 6.92
N VAL A 404 33.65 -40.90 8.02
CA VAL A 404 32.67 -39.81 8.05
C VAL A 404 33.37 -38.47 7.80
N ARG A 405 34.55 -38.24 8.40
CA ARG A 405 35.36 -37.04 8.17
C ARG A 405 35.84 -36.92 6.72
N GLU A 406 36.20 -38.03 6.08
CA GLU A 406 36.58 -38.06 4.66
C GLU A 406 35.39 -37.70 3.76
N ALA A 407 34.22 -38.33 3.97
CA ALA A 407 33.00 -38.00 3.24
C ALA A 407 32.49 -36.56 3.50
N LEU A 408 32.75 -35.99 4.68
CA LEU A 408 32.47 -34.58 4.98
C LEU A 408 33.47 -33.62 4.33
N ALA A 409 34.72 -34.05 4.11
CA ALA A 409 35.71 -33.27 3.38
C ALA A 409 35.32 -33.16 1.89
N ASP A 410 34.83 -34.24 1.28
CA ASP A 410 34.26 -34.24 -0.08
C ASP A 410 33.03 -33.30 -0.21
N LEU A 411 32.25 -33.15 0.87
CA LEU A 411 31.07 -32.27 0.91
C LEU A 411 31.39 -30.80 1.22
N ARG A 412 32.63 -30.45 1.58
CA ARG A 412 33.02 -29.07 1.92
C ARG A 412 32.78 -28.10 0.77
N ASP A 413 33.01 -28.56 -0.45
CA ASP A 413 32.97 -27.75 -1.68
C ASP A 413 31.67 -28.00 -2.50
N ALA A 414 30.67 -28.64 -1.88
CA ALA A 414 29.40 -29.01 -2.50
C ALA A 414 28.34 -27.89 -2.47
N SER A 415 27.41 -27.92 -3.43
CA SER A 415 26.36 -26.89 -3.54
C SER A 415 25.30 -27.01 -2.42
N GLY A 416 24.68 -25.89 -2.05
CA GLY A 416 23.67 -25.84 -0.97
C GLY A 416 22.44 -26.74 -1.20
N ALA A 417 22.13 -27.09 -2.45
CA ALA A 417 21.07 -28.05 -2.78
C ALA A 417 21.40 -29.48 -2.31
N VAL A 418 22.68 -29.87 -2.33
CA VAL A 418 23.15 -31.19 -1.84
C VAL A 418 23.22 -31.20 -0.31
N LEU A 419 23.59 -30.08 0.31
CA LEU A 419 23.70 -29.95 1.77
C LEU A 419 22.35 -29.88 2.49
N SER A 420 21.31 -29.31 1.85
CA SER A 420 19.98 -29.15 2.44
C SER A 420 19.36 -30.44 3.03
N PRO A 421 19.28 -31.58 2.29
CA PRO A 421 18.76 -32.83 2.86
C PRO A 421 19.69 -33.47 3.91
N LEU A 422 20.98 -33.14 3.92
CA LEU A 422 21.96 -33.65 4.89
C LEU A 422 21.98 -32.85 6.20
N ALA A 423 21.52 -31.60 6.19
CA ALA A 423 21.58 -30.69 7.33
C ALA A 423 20.97 -31.27 8.63
N HIS A 424 19.85 -31.99 8.53
CA HIS A 424 19.25 -32.63 9.71
C HIS A 424 20.15 -33.72 10.33
N TRP A 425 20.77 -34.57 9.50
CA TRP A 425 21.70 -35.62 9.96
C TRP A 425 22.99 -35.02 10.54
N LEU A 426 23.53 -33.97 9.91
CA LEU A 426 24.71 -33.25 10.40
C LEU A 426 24.49 -32.70 11.83
N VAL A 427 23.35 -32.05 12.05
CA VAL A 427 23.02 -31.42 13.34
C VAL A 427 22.60 -32.44 14.41
N SER A 428 21.86 -33.49 14.04
CA SER A 428 21.30 -34.46 15.01
C SER A 428 22.20 -35.66 15.33
N VAL A 429 23.12 -36.02 14.44
CA VAL A 429 23.95 -37.24 14.60
C VAL A 429 25.45 -36.92 14.59
N VAL A 430 25.93 -36.17 13.58
CA VAL A 430 27.37 -35.92 13.41
C VAL A 430 27.91 -34.94 14.45
N LEU A 431 27.24 -33.80 14.66
CA LEU A 431 27.68 -32.80 15.62
C LEU A 431 27.73 -33.35 17.06
N PRO A 432 26.70 -34.07 17.58
CA PRO A 432 26.78 -34.70 18.90
C PRO A 432 27.85 -35.80 18.98
N ALA A 433 28.02 -36.60 17.92
CA ALA A 433 29.08 -37.61 17.84
C ALA A 433 30.48 -36.99 17.94
N ALA A 434 30.73 -35.90 17.21
CA ALA A 434 31.99 -35.17 17.21
C ALA A 434 32.26 -34.38 18.50
N MET A 435 31.20 -33.92 19.17
CA MET A 435 31.26 -33.30 20.50
C MET A 435 31.44 -34.32 21.64
N GLY A 436 31.59 -35.62 21.33
CA GLY A 436 31.87 -36.65 22.33
C GLY A 436 30.65 -37.04 23.19
N ALA A 437 29.43 -36.84 22.70
CA ALA A 437 28.23 -37.28 23.42
C ALA A 437 28.20 -38.82 23.53
N SER A 438 28.50 -39.35 24.71
CA SER A 438 28.10 -40.70 25.09
C SER A 438 26.62 -40.71 25.47
N LEU A 439 25.92 -41.83 25.28
CA LEU A 439 24.61 -42.02 25.91
C LEU A 439 24.69 -41.74 27.42
N PRO A 440 23.58 -41.33 28.08
CA PRO A 440 23.47 -41.48 29.52
C PRO A 440 23.70 -42.96 29.84
N SER A 441 24.82 -43.26 30.47
CA SER A 441 25.14 -44.63 30.84
C SER A 441 24.04 -45.14 31.76
N THR A 442 23.55 -46.35 31.49
CA THR A 442 22.84 -47.15 32.49
C THR A 442 23.84 -47.61 33.55
N SER A 443 24.42 -46.65 34.27
CA SER A 443 25.18 -46.92 35.48
C SER A 443 24.19 -47.45 36.51
N ALA A 444 24.16 -48.77 36.67
CA ALA A 444 23.56 -49.41 37.82
C ALA A 444 24.10 -48.69 39.07
N ASN A 445 23.21 -48.04 39.81
CA ASN A 445 23.59 -47.26 40.99
C ASN A 445 24.22 -48.24 42.01
N PRO A 446 25.51 -48.10 42.37
CA PRO A 446 26.21 -49.07 43.21
C PRO A 446 25.68 -49.11 44.66
N PHE A 447 24.71 -48.25 45.00
CA PHE A 447 24.02 -48.21 46.29
C PHE A 447 22.50 -48.50 46.19
N ALA A 448 22.01 -49.04 45.08
CA ALA A 448 20.62 -49.51 44.99
C ALA A 448 20.45 -50.83 45.78
N PRO A 449 19.52 -50.91 46.76
CA PRO A 449 19.25 -52.16 47.47
C PRO A 449 18.56 -53.17 46.56
N ILE A 450 18.94 -54.44 46.69
CA ILE A 450 18.37 -55.56 45.93
C ILE A 450 16.97 -55.86 46.47
N ALA A 451 15.95 -55.74 45.61
CA ALA A 451 14.61 -56.29 45.84
C ALA A 451 13.95 -56.66 44.50
N ASP A 452 13.20 -57.75 44.50
CA ASP A 452 12.73 -58.46 43.31
C ASP A 452 11.63 -57.73 42.51
N ALA A 453 11.51 -58.14 41.24
CA ALA A 453 10.36 -57.84 40.38
C ALA A 453 9.07 -58.51 40.95
N PRO A 454 7.82 -58.06 40.63
CA PRO A 454 7.35 -58.10 39.25
C PRO A 454 6.25 -57.10 38.78
N SER A 455 6.18 -56.94 37.46
CA SER A 455 4.95 -56.84 36.64
C SER A 455 3.96 -55.65 36.72
N SER A 456 3.50 -55.29 35.51
CA SER A 456 2.14 -54.83 35.15
C SER A 456 1.82 -53.32 35.01
N THR A 457 1.60 -52.94 33.74
CA THR A 457 0.49 -52.12 33.18
C THR A 457 0.04 -50.77 33.77
N ARG A 458 -0.27 -49.87 32.80
CA ARG A 458 -1.28 -48.79 32.76
C ARG A 458 -0.94 -47.38 33.29
N THR A 459 -0.80 -46.47 32.32
CA THR A 459 -1.51 -45.17 32.19
C THR A 459 -1.85 -44.38 33.47
N ALA A 460 -1.29 -43.17 33.62
CA ALA A 460 -1.99 -41.89 33.36
C ALA A 460 -1.30 -40.66 34.01
N VAL A 461 -1.14 -39.58 33.21
CA VAL A 461 -1.49 -38.17 33.49
C VAL A 461 -1.08 -37.48 34.82
N ALA A 462 -0.57 -36.24 34.68
CA ALA A 462 -0.50 -35.15 35.68
C ALA A 462 0.50 -35.31 36.86
N HIS A 463 0.99 -34.23 37.51
CA HIS A 463 0.95 -32.78 37.23
C HIS A 463 2.24 -32.13 37.76
N ALA A 464 2.40 -30.81 37.58
CA ALA A 464 3.52 -30.06 38.14
C ALA A 464 3.25 -29.61 39.59
N GLU A 465 4.28 -29.64 40.44
CA GLU A 465 4.45 -28.75 41.62
C GLU A 465 5.98 -28.61 41.87
N VAL A 466 6.53 -27.40 41.73
CA VAL A 466 6.76 -26.38 42.77
C VAL A 466 7.96 -26.64 43.68
N CYS A 467 9.04 -25.90 43.38
CA CYS A 467 10.07 -25.36 44.28
C CYS A 467 10.66 -24.16 43.50
N ASN A 468 10.84 -22.95 44.02
CA ASN A 468 10.85 -22.49 45.41
C ASN A 468 10.66 -20.95 45.49
N LEU A 469 10.45 -20.45 46.73
CA LEU A 469 10.66 -19.05 47.19
C LEU A 469 9.63 -17.99 46.70
N ARG A 470 9.08 -17.09 47.53
CA ARG A 470 9.35 -16.76 48.95
C ARG A 470 8.19 -15.98 49.61
N ASP A 471 8.03 -16.15 50.93
CA ASP A 471 7.52 -15.24 51.99
C ASP A 471 6.77 -13.93 51.59
N SER A 472 5.70 -13.46 52.27
CA SER A 472 4.91 -13.95 53.42
C SER A 472 3.73 -13.00 53.72
N ARG A 473 2.93 -13.33 54.76
CA ARG A 473 2.00 -12.47 55.53
C ARG A 473 0.59 -12.16 54.97
N ASN A 474 -0.34 -12.94 55.53
CA ASN A 474 -1.49 -12.50 56.35
C ASN A 474 -2.57 -11.60 55.75
N GLY A 475 -3.80 -12.13 55.70
CA GLY A 475 -5.02 -11.34 55.49
C GLY A 475 -6.29 -12.19 55.39
N HIS A 476 -6.76 -12.70 56.55
CA HIS A 476 -8.15 -13.11 56.79
C HIS A 476 -9.17 -12.26 56.00
N GLU A 477 -10.34 -12.72 55.55
CA GLU A 477 -11.07 -13.99 55.48
C GLU A 477 -12.51 -13.55 55.13
N ARG A 478 -13.28 -14.36 54.38
CA ARG A 478 -14.78 -14.34 54.38
C ARG A 478 -15.46 -13.06 53.84
N ARG A 479 -16.63 -13.13 53.19
CA ARG A 479 -17.47 -14.25 52.75
C ARG A 479 -18.32 -13.77 51.57
N ALA A 480 -18.45 -14.59 50.53
CA ALA A 480 -19.51 -14.42 49.54
C ALA A 480 -20.84 -14.96 50.08
N HIS A 481 -21.97 -14.36 49.67
CA HIS A 481 -23.36 -14.88 49.54
C HIS A 481 -24.36 -13.71 49.62
N LYS A 482 -25.48 -13.63 48.88
CA LYS A 482 -26.07 -14.47 47.79
C LYS A 482 -27.28 -13.71 47.17
N VAL A 483 -27.71 -14.09 45.96
CA VAL A 483 -29.13 -14.07 45.45
C VAL A 483 -29.83 -12.69 45.36
N VAL A 484 -30.16 -12.12 44.18
CA VAL A 484 -31.12 -12.49 43.10
C VAL A 484 -32.60 -12.10 43.38
N ALA A 485 -33.28 -11.62 42.31
CA ALA A 485 -34.69 -11.19 42.16
C ALA A 485 -35.02 -9.75 42.64
N ARG A 486 -35.36 -8.79 41.76
CA ARG A 486 -36.59 -8.58 40.92
C ARG A 486 -37.82 -8.09 41.71
N PHE A 487 -38.18 -6.82 41.50
CA PHE A 487 -39.52 -6.18 41.29
C PHE A 487 -39.30 -4.65 41.52
N ARG A 488 -39.42 -3.71 40.57
CA ARG A 488 -40.50 -3.25 39.66
C ARG A 488 -41.57 -2.39 40.38
N HIS A 489 -41.82 -1.20 39.83
CA HIS A 489 -42.54 -0.01 40.38
C HIS A 489 -41.69 0.85 41.34
N GLY A 490 -41.76 2.18 41.33
CA GLY A 490 -42.48 3.09 40.42
C GLY A 490 -42.65 4.50 41.02
N HIS A 491 -42.84 5.50 40.14
CA HIS A 491 -43.21 6.90 40.43
C HIS A 491 -42.18 7.90 41.04
N ALA A 492 -41.86 8.89 40.18
CA ALA A 492 -41.96 10.33 40.41
C ALA A 492 -41.20 11.01 41.56
N LYS A 493 -40.15 11.75 41.20
CA LYS A 493 -40.31 13.20 40.93
C LYS A 493 -39.30 13.67 39.89
#